data_AF-U2MRR6-F1
#
_entry.id   AF-U2MRR6-F1
#
_cell.length_a   1.000
_cell.length_b   1.000
_cell.length_c   1.000
_cell.angle_alpha   90.00
_cell.angle_beta   90.00
_cell.angle_gamma   90.00
#
_symmetry.space_group_name_H-M   'P 1'
#
loop_
_entity.id
_entity.type
_entity.pdbx_description
1 polymer ?
#
loop_
_entity_poly.entity_id
_entity_poly.type
_entity_poly.pdbx_seq_one_letter_code
_entity_poly.pdbx_strand_id
1 'polypeptide(L)'
;MSTPENKQENTKYRNDFLILALLVGLVMLTAHVYDLAPQTIPIHYEWNLSSPTAYGPKSTLMVLAVIGVCLGLLGILAAHGKMSLIHVDRLSYSKMNEAQKALTRKFMYRLTFHFIFLMACVIMLLVPVVLPKMVVLIAFILLLCSLVYGSVSISFKIRKLG
;
A
#
# COMPACT_ATOMS: atom_id res chain seq x y z
N MET A 1 -15.51 24.36 -19.94
CA MET A 1 -15.68 22.94 -20.34
C MET A 1 -14.36 22.23 -20.06
N SER A 2 -14.31 21.26 -19.13
CA SER A 2 -13.06 20.57 -18.79
C SER A 2 -12.74 19.50 -19.83
N THR A 3 -11.60 19.65 -20.51
CA THR A 3 -11.10 18.68 -21.49
C THR A 3 -10.73 17.35 -20.81
N PRO A 4 -10.75 16.22 -21.54
CA PRO A 4 -10.42 14.90 -20.99
C PRO A 4 -9.04 14.85 -20.31
N GLU A 5 -8.06 15.57 -20.87
CA GLU A 5 -6.70 15.72 -20.33
C GLU A 5 -6.72 16.40 -18.95
N ASN A 6 -7.49 17.47 -18.81
CA ASN A 6 -7.63 18.22 -17.56
C ASN A 6 -8.30 17.38 -16.44
N LYS A 7 -9.26 16.51 -16.81
CA LYS A 7 -9.87 15.55 -15.86
C LYS A 7 -8.89 14.45 -15.42
N GLN A 8 -8.05 13.96 -16.33
CA GLN A 8 -7.08 12.93 -16.03
C GLN A 8 -5.94 13.46 -15.14
N GLU A 9 -5.47 14.66 -15.41
CA GLU A 9 -4.45 15.35 -14.62
C GLU A 9 -4.94 15.68 -13.20
N ASN A 10 -6.16 16.19 -13.07
CA ASN A 10 -6.77 16.46 -11.77
C ASN A 10 -6.93 15.17 -10.93
N THR A 11 -7.33 14.06 -11.56
CA THR A 11 -7.43 12.76 -10.88
C THR A 11 -6.07 12.25 -10.38
N LYS A 12 -5.00 12.52 -11.13
CA LYS A 12 -3.62 12.15 -10.78
C LYS A 12 -3.15 12.89 -9.52
N TYR A 13 -3.24 14.22 -9.51
CA TYR A 13 -2.83 15.03 -8.34
C TYR A 13 -3.67 14.73 -7.10
N ARG A 14 -4.97 14.47 -7.28
CA ARG A 14 -5.83 14.03 -6.17
C ARG A 14 -5.33 12.73 -5.55
N ASN A 15 -4.94 11.75 -6.36
CA ASN A 15 -4.42 10.49 -5.85
C ASN A 15 -3.06 10.66 -5.17
N ASP A 16 -2.17 11.48 -5.73
CA ASP A 16 -0.88 11.81 -5.11
C ASP A 16 -1.09 12.44 -3.72
N PHE A 17 -2.01 13.41 -3.62
CA PHE A 17 -2.37 14.05 -2.36
C PHE A 17 -2.95 13.06 -1.34
N LEU A 18 -3.86 12.19 -1.76
CA LEU A 18 -4.42 11.15 -0.89
C LEU A 18 -3.35 10.19 -0.36
N ILE A 19 -2.40 9.79 -1.20
CA ILE A 19 -1.29 8.92 -0.78
C ILE A 19 -0.39 9.67 0.21
N LEU A 20 -0.05 10.93 -0.06
CA LEU A 20 0.72 11.75 0.87
C LEU A 20 0.00 11.88 2.23
N ALA A 21 -1.31 12.14 2.22
CA ALA A 21 -2.11 12.20 3.45
C ALA A 21 -2.09 10.88 4.22
N LEU A 22 -2.16 9.74 3.52
CA LEU A 22 -2.05 8.42 4.15
C LEU A 22 -0.65 8.14 4.71
N LEU A 23 0.40 8.60 4.03
CA LEU A 23 1.77 8.47 4.54
C LEU A 23 1.97 9.28 5.81
N VAL A 24 1.46 10.52 5.85
CA VAL A 24 1.44 11.33 7.08
C VAL A 24 0.63 10.63 8.17
N GLY A 25 -0.55 10.10 7.83
CA GLY A 25 -1.37 9.31 8.74
C GLY A 25 -0.66 8.09 9.30
N LEU A 26 0.10 7.36 8.48
CA LEU A 26 0.91 6.21 8.90
C LEU A 26 1.98 6.62 9.91
N VAL A 27 2.68 7.73 9.66
CA VAL A 27 3.70 8.25 10.59
C VAL A 27 3.07 8.67 11.92
N MET A 28 1.96 9.42 11.87
CA MET A 28 1.25 9.86 13.07
C MET A 28 0.71 8.68 13.88
N LEU A 29 0.15 7.68 13.20
CA LEU A 29 -0.31 6.44 13.83
C LEU A 29 0.86 5.73 14.52
N THR A 30 1.98 5.58 13.83
CA THR A 30 3.17 4.92 14.39
C THR A 30 3.68 5.65 15.61
N ALA A 31 3.79 6.99 15.55
CA ALA A 31 4.24 7.80 16.68
C ALA A 31 3.31 7.63 17.89
N HIS A 32 2.00 7.75 17.68
CA HIS A 32 1.01 7.55 18.74
C HIS A 32 1.10 6.15 19.36
N VAL A 33 1.22 5.12 18.53
CA VAL A 33 1.32 3.73 18.97
C VAL A 33 2.66 3.45 19.66
N TYR A 34 3.74 4.09 19.22
CA TYR A 34 5.09 3.94 19.78
C TYR A 34 5.20 4.42 21.23
N ASP A 35 4.46 5.48 21.57
CA ASP A 35 4.39 6.00 22.94
C ASP A 35 3.57 5.08 23.87
N LEU A 36 2.57 4.41 23.33
CA LEU A 36 1.73 3.45 24.05
C LEU A 36 2.34 2.03 24.11
N ALA A 37 3.32 1.75 23.26
CA ALA A 37 3.91 0.42 23.14
C ALA A 37 4.84 0.11 24.32
N PRO A 38 4.80 -1.13 24.85
CA PRO A 38 5.82 -1.61 25.78
C PRO A 38 7.21 -1.60 25.13
N GLN A 39 8.28 -1.63 25.94
CA GLN A 39 9.67 -1.59 25.44
C GLN A 39 9.98 -2.70 24.42
N THR A 40 9.28 -3.83 24.56
CA THR A 40 9.36 -4.96 23.64
C THR A 40 7.98 -5.32 23.10
N ILE A 41 7.88 -5.56 21.81
CA ILE A 41 6.64 -5.95 21.13
C ILE A 41 6.77 -7.35 20.50
N PRO A 42 5.67 -8.11 20.37
CA PRO A 42 5.66 -9.37 19.62
C PRO A 42 6.19 -9.18 18.21
N ILE A 43 7.13 -10.01 17.75
CA ILE A 43 7.64 -9.97 16.37
C ILE A 43 7.39 -11.27 15.60
N HIS A 44 7.18 -12.37 16.32
CA HIS A 44 6.82 -13.66 15.77
C HIS A 44 5.62 -14.22 16.53
N TYR A 45 4.73 -14.88 15.79
CA TYR A 45 3.55 -15.55 16.32
C TYR A 45 3.54 -17.00 15.87
N GLU A 46 2.91 -17.86 16.67
CA GLU A 46 2.52 -19.18 16.20
C GLU A 46 1.52 -19.07 15.04
N TRP A 47 1.40 -20.15 14.25
CA TRP A 47 0.48 -20.21 13.10
C TRP A 47 -0.98 -19.92 13.47
N ASN A 48 -1.38 -20.26 14.69
CA ASN A 48 -2.71 -20.00 15.25
C ASN A 48 -2.91 -18.54 15.72
N LEU A 49 -1.87 -17.69 15.65
CA LEU A 49 -1.84 -16.29 16.09
C LEU A 49 -2.22 -16.08 17.59
N SER A 50 -2.28 -17.15 18.40
CA SER A 50 -2.75 -17.07 19.78
C SER A 50 -1.70 -16.49 20.71
N SER A 51 -0.43 -16.84 20.50
CA SER A 51 0.70 -16.48 21.38
C SER A 51 1.90 -15.98 20.57
N PRO A 52 2.58 -14.92 21.05
CA PRO A 52 3.89 -14.54 20.55
C PRO A 52 4.93 -15.62 20.86
N THR A 53 5.76 -15.96 19.89
CA THR A 53 6.93 -16.86 20.09
C THR A 53 8.24 -16.10 20.29
N ALA A 54 8.27 -14.82 19.93
CA ALA A 54 9.42 -13.95 20.13
C ALA A 54 9.02 -12.48 20.25
N TYR A 55 9.85 -11.72 20.96
CA TYR A 55 9.68 -10.29 21.18
C TYR A 55 10.90 -9.53 20.65
N GLY A 56 10.66 -8.38 20.04
CA GLY A 56 11.67 -7.46 19.53
C GLY A 56 11.54 -6.08 20.15
N PRO A 57 12.52 -5.19 19.93
CA PRO A 57 12.48 -3.83 20.46
C PRO A 57 11.34 -3.04 19.81
N LYS A 58 10.73 -2.12 20.56
CA LYS A 58 9.65 -1.26 20.03
C LYS A 58 10.05 -0.39 18.83
N SER A 59 11.35 -0.15 18.64
CA SER A 59 11.90 0.50 17.43
C SER A 59 11.52 -0.20 16.13
N THR A 60 11.12 -1.47 16.17
CA THR A 60 10.58 -2.22 15.02
C THR A 60 9.36 -1.52 14.41
N LEU A 61 8.53 -0.83 15.20
CA LEU A 61 7.39 -0.05 14.69
C LEU A 61 7.85 1.10 13.78
N MET A 62 8.93 1.79 14.17
CA MET A 62 9.50 2.88 13.38
C MET A 62 10.10 2.35 12.06
N VAL A 63 10.78 1.20 12.11
CA VAL A 63 11.31 0.55 10.91
C VAL A 63 10.19 0.22 9.92
N LEU A 64 9.07 -0.33 10.40
CA LEU A 64 7.90 -0.61 9.57
C LEU A 64 7.29 0.66 8.97
N ALA A 65 7.19 1.74 9.74
CA ALA A 65 6.69 3.01 9.23
C ALA A 65 7.60 3.59 8.13
N VAL A 66 8.93 3.56 8.33
CA VAL A 66 9.90 4.02 7.33
C VAL A 66 9.79 3.18 6.05
N ILE A 67 9.72 1.85 6.15
CA ILE A 67 9.52 0.98 5.00
C ILE A 67 8.21 1.33 4.27
N GLY A 68 7.13 1.54 5.01
CA GLY A 68 5.83 1.92 4.43
C GLY A 68 5.88 3.25 3.69
N VAL A 69 6.58 4.24 4.23
CA VAL A 69 6.81 5.54 3.58
C VAL A 69 7.65 5.38 2.31
N CYS A 70 8.78 4.67 2.38
CA CYS A 70 9.65 4.44 1.23
C CYS A 70 8.90 3.73 0.09
N LEU A 71 8.15 2.67 0.40
CA LEU A 71 7.35 1.94 -0.57
C LEU A 71 6.19 2.79 -1.12
N GLY A 72 5.56 3.62 -0.30
CA GLY A 72 4.53 4.56 -0.73
C GLY A 72 5.06 5.57 -1.77
N LEU A 73 6.22 6.16 -1.50
CA LEU A 73 6.89 7.09 -2.41
C LEU A 73 7.34 6.41 -3.71
N LEU A 74 7.89 5.20 -3.62
CA LEU A 74 8.23 4.37 -4.78
C LEU A 74 6.99 4.08 -5.63
N GLY A 75 5.85 3.80 -4.99
CA GLY A 75 4.57 3.60 -5.66
C GLY A 75 4.08 4.83 -6.43
N ILE A 76 4.26 6.04 -5.88
CA ILE A 76 3.98 7.30 -6.59
C ILE A 76 4.92 7.44 -7.79
N LEU A 77 6.23 7.30 -7.60
CA LEU A 77 7.22 7.41 -8.69
C LEU A 77 6.91 6.43 -9.83
N ALA A 78 6.51 5.22 -9.47
CA ALA A 78 6.07 4.19 -10.38
C ALA A 78 4.77 4.57 -11.12
N ALA A 79 3.77 5.12 -10.42
CA ALA A 79 2.53 5.60 -11.03
C ALA A 79 2.75 6.80 -11.96
N HIS A 80 3.81 7.59 -11.78
CA HIS A 80 4.20 8.65 -12.72
C HIS A 80 4.98 8.14 -13.93
N GLY A 81 5.29 6.84 -14.01
CA GLY A 81 6.08 6.26 -15.11
C GLY A 81 7.55 6.67 -15.07
N LYS A 82 8.02 7.26 -13.97
CA LYS A 82 9.44 7.65 -13.78
C LYS A 82 10.33 6.45 -13.44
N MET A 83 9.74 5.29 -13.24
CA MET A 83 10.43 4.05 -12.92
C MET A 83 10.28 3.06 -14.09
N SER A 84 11.38 2.80 -14.81
CA SER A 84 11.37 1.97 -16.03
C SER A 84 11.19 0.46 -15.76
N LEU A 85 11.24 0.05 -14.49
CA LEU A 85 11.22 -1.35 -14.07
C LEU A 85 9.83 -1.98 -14.08
N ILE A 86 8.76 -1.19 -14.25
CA ILE A 86 7.39 -1.72 -14.21
C ILE A 86 7.09 -2.47 -15.50
N HIS A 87 7.11 -3.79 -15.41
CA HIS A 87 6.63 -4.68 -16.45
C HIS A 87 5.23 -5.15 -16.05
N VAL A 88 4.25 -4.91 -16.92
CA VAL A 88 2.91 -5.50 -16.78
C VAL A 88 2.71 -6.43 -17.95
N ASP A 89 2.49 -7.72 -17.67
CA ASP A 89 2.28 -8.76 -18.68
C ASP A 89 3.39 -8.83 -19.74
N ARG A 90 4.66 -8.70 -19.29
CA ARG A 90 5.89 -8.65 -20.12
C ARG A 90 6.01 -7.42 -21.04
N LEU A 91 5.07 -6.48 -21.00
CA LEU A 91 5.20 -5.20 -21.70
C LEU A 91 5.94 -4.18 -20.82
N SER A 92 7.00 -3.58 -21.37
CA SER A 92 7.62 -2.39 -20.77
C SER A 92 6.65 -1.21 -20.83
N TYR A 93 6.61 -0.38 -19.79
CA TYR A 93 5.84 0.86 -19.75
C TYR A 93 6.10 1.78 -20.96
N SER A 94 7.34 1.78 -21.49
CA SER A 94 7.70 2.56 -22.68
C SER A 94 7.03 2.10 -23.97
N LYS A 95 6.64 0.82 -24.03
CA LYS A 95 5.99 0.20 -25.20
C LYS A 95 4.45 0.19 -25.11
N MET A 96 3.89 0.67 -24.00
CA MET A 96 2.44 0.75 -23.81
C MET A 96 1.84 1.95 -24.56
N ASN A 97 0.63 1.79 -25.11
CA ASN A 97 -0.15 2.92 -25.61
C ASN A 97 -0.71 3.77 -24.44
N GLU A 98 -1.26 4.95 -24.73
CA GLU A 98 -1.73 5.87 -23.67
C GLU A 98 -2.87 5.30 -22.82
N ALA A 99 -3.74 4.46 -23.39
CA ALA A 99 -4.82 3.79 -22.67
C ALA A 99 -4.28 2.73 -21.69
N GLN A 100 -3.30 1.93 -22.12
CA GLN A 100 -2.59 0.95 -21.29
C GLN A 100 -1.79 1.66 -20.18
N LYS A 101 -1.07 2.74 -20.51
CA LYS A 101 -0.37 3.56 -19.50
C LYS A 101 -1.35 4.09 -18.46
N ALA A 102 -2.50 4.63 -18.86
CA ALA A 102 -3.51 5.13 -17.92
C ALA A 102 -4.04 4.04 -16.98
N LEU A 103 -4.29 2.82 -17.49
CA LEU A 103 -4.68 1.68 -16.67
C LEU A 103 -3.57 1.26 -15.70
N THR A 104 -2.33 1.19 -16.17
CA THR A 104 -1.16 0.86 -15.34
C THR A 104 -0.95 1.91 -14.24
N ARG A 105 -1.08 3.21 -14.53
CA ARG A 105 -1.01 4.27 -13.51
C ARG A 105 -2.08 4.09 -12.44
N LYS A 106 -3.33 3.82 -12.85
CA LYS A 106 -4.45 3.58 -11.94
C LYS A 106 -4.22 2.35 -11.07
N PHE A 107 -3.63 1.29 -11.63
CA PHE A 107 -3.22 0.10 -10.89
C PHE A 107 -2.18 0.44 -9.84
N MET A 108 -1.10 1.14 -10.21
CA MET A 108 -0.01 1.50 -9.31
C MET A 108 -0.51 2.35 -8.14
N TYR A 109 -1.39 3.33 -8.39
CA TYR A 109 -2.01 4.10 -7.31
C TYR A 109 -2.81 3.23 -6.34
N ARG A 110 -3.62 2.30 -6.87
CA ARG A 110 -4.40 1.37 -6.05
C ARG A 110 -3.47 0.44 -5.24
N LEU A 111 -2.45 -0.11 -5.87
CA LEU A 111 -1.45 -0.98 -5.24
C LEU A 111 -0.74 -0.24 -4.09
N THR A 112 -0.32 1.00 -4.33
CA THR A 112 0.34 1.85 -3.34
C THR A 112 -0.55 2.11 -2.12
N PHE A 113 -1.83 2.43 -2.36
CA PHE A 113 -2.81 2.59 -1.28
C PHE A 113 -2.94 1.31 -0.43
N HIS A 114 -3.03 0.14 -1.09
CA HIS A 114 -3.16 -1.14 -0.41
C HIS A 114 -1.91 -1.44 0.44
N PHE A 115 -0.71 -1.18 -0.07
CA PHE A 115 0.53 -1.36 0.69
C PHE A 115 0.62 -0.45 1.92
N ILE A 116 0.31 0.84 1.80
CA ILE A 116 0.36 1.75 2.95
C ILE A 116 -0.63 1.32 4.03
N PHE A 117 -1.84 0.93 3.62
CA PHE A 117 -2.85 0.43 4.55
C PHE A 117 -2.41 -0.90 5.19
N LEU A 118 -1.76 -1.79 4.44
CA LEU A 118 -1.16 -3.03 4.96
C LEU A 118 -0.18 -2.74 6.10
N MET A 119 0.71 -1.77 5.90
CA MET A 119 1.70 -1.39 6.91
C MET A 119 1.03 -0.83 8.17
N ALA A 120 -0.01 0.00 8.01
CA ALA A 120 -0.82 0.47 9.13
C ALA A 120 -1.47 -0.68 9.90
N CYS A 121 -2.05 -1.67 9.20
CA CYS A 121 -2.64 -2.86 9.83
C CYS A 121 -1.60 -3.67 10.61
N VAL A 122 -0.41 -3.87 10.06
CA VAL A 122 0.67 -4.60 10.75
C VAL A 122 1.08 -3.88 12.02
N ILE A 123 1.27 -2.55 11.97
CA ILE A 123 1.60 -1.73 13.15
C ILE A 123 0.53 -1.88 14.24
N MET A 124 -0.74 -1.88 13.85
CA MET A 124 -1.87 -2.06 14.76
C MET A 124 -1.97 -3.48 15.35
N LEU A 125 -1.60 -4.51 14.60
CA LEU A 125 -1.55 -5.90 15.10
C LEU A 125 -0.45 -6.12 16.13
N LEU A 126 0.67 -5.39 16.01
CA LEU A 126 1.81 -5.52 16.90
C LEU A 126 1.55 -4.87 18.27
N VAL A 127 0.56 -3.98 18.38
CA VAL A 127 0.20 -3.33 19.65
C VAL A 127 -1.21 -3.75 20.09
N PRO A 128 -1.32 -4.56 21.15
CA PRO A 128 -2.57 -5.24 21.52
C PRO A 128 -3.71 -4.32 22.00
N VAL A 129 -3.46 -3.03 22.19
CA VAL A 129 -4.39 -2.09 22.87
C VAL A 129 -5.35 -1.39 21.90
N VAL A 130 -5.03 -1.31 20.60
CA VAL A 130 -5.68 -0.33 19.72
C VAL A 130 -6.91 -0.89 18.98
N LEU A 131 -6.88 -2.16 18.58
CA LEU A 131 -7.99 -2.80 17.84
C LEU A 131 -8.01 -4.33 18.08
N PRO A 132 -9.18 -4.99 18.08
CA PRO A 132 -9.25 -6.45 18.18
C PRO A 132 -8.52 -7.11 17.01
N LYS A 133 -7.57 -8.01 17.32
CA LYS A 133 -6.72 -8.69 16.31
C LYS A 133 -7.52 -9.32 15.18
N MET A 134 -8.67 -9.90 15.48
CA MET A 134 -9.56 -10.53 14.50
C MET A 134 -10.11 -9.53 13.48
N VAL A 135 -10.46 -8.31 13.90
CA VAL A 135 -10.95 -7.26 13.00
C VAL A 135 -9.84 -6.83 12.03
N VAL A 136 -8.62 -6.67 12.53
CA VAL A 136 -7.48 -6.29 11.69
C VAL A 136 -7.09 -7.41 10.72
N LEU A 137 -7.16 -8.67 11.15
CA LEU A 137 -6.94 -9.84 10.29
C LEU A 137 -7.98 -9.93 9.17
N ILE A 138 -9.27 -9.72 9.47
CA ILE A 138 -10.32 -9.70 8.46
C ILE A 138 -10.06 -8.58 7.44
N ALA A 139 -9.72 -7.38 7.90
CA ALA A 139 -9.36 -6.26 7.03
C ALA A 139 -8.16 -6.60 6.13
N PHE A 140 -7.14 -7.26 6.68
CA PHE A 140 -5.98 -7.73 5.94
C PHE A 140 -6.35 -8.73 4.84
N ILE A 141 -7.18 -9.73 5.14
CA ILE A 141 -7.64 -10.73 4.16
C ILE A 141 -8.44 -10.06 3.05
N LEU A 142 -9.38 -9.17 3.39
CA LEU A 142 -10.18 -8.45 2.40
C LEU A 142 -9.30 -7.59 1.48
N LEU A 143 -8.25 -6.99 2.03
CA LEU A 143 -7.28 -6.20 1.27
C LEU A 143 -6.48 -7.06 0.30
N LEU A 144 -6.03 -8.24 0.72
CA LEU A 144 -5.36 -9.20 -0.18
C LEU A 144 -6.28 -9.67 -1.30
N CYS A 145 -7.53 -10.03 -0.99
CA CYS A 145 -8.52 -10.41 -1.99
C CYS A 145 -8.77 -9.30 -3.01
N SER A 146 -8.94 -8.06 -2.55
CA SER A 146 -9.08 -6.87 -3.40
C SER A 146 -7.86 -6.68 -4.31
N LEU A 147 -6.66 -6.92 -3.79
CA LEU A 147 -5.41 -6.79 -4.54
C LEU A 147 -5.31 -7.83 -5.67
N VAL A 148 -5.54 -9.10 -5.34
CA VAL A 148 -5.51 -10.20 -6.32
C VAL A 148 -6.56 -9.96 -7.41
N TYR A 149 -7.80 -9.67 -7.02
CA TYR A 149 -8.86 -9.35 -7.99
C TYR A 149 -8.50 -8.16 -8.89
N GLY A 150 -7.95 -7.09 -8.30
CA GLY A 150 -7.48 -5.91 -9.03
C GLY A 150 -6.41 -6.23 -10.07
N SER A 151 -5.39 -7.01 -9.69
CA SER A 151 -4.30 -7.41 -10.59
C SER A 151 -4.78 -8.25 -11.77
N VAL A 152 -5.67 -9.22 -11.54
CA VAL A 152 -6.24 -10.08 -12.59
C VAL A 152 -7.12 -9.27 -13.54
N SER A 153 -8.00 -8.43 -12.99
CA SER A 153 -8.90 -7.58 -13.78
C SER A 153 -8.14 -6.63 -14.71
N ILE A 154 -7.03 -6.05 -14.22
CA ILE A 154 -6.24 -5.10 -15.00
C ILE A 154 -5.39 -5.81 -16.05
N SER A 155 -4.80 -6.96 -15.72
CA SER A 155 -4.08 -7.80 -16.69
C SER A 155 -4.99 -8.17 -17.86
N PHE A 156 -6.23 -8.58 -17.58
CA PHE A 156 -7.21 -8.90 -18.63
C PHE A 156 -7.57 -7.67 -19.49
N LYS A 157 -7.77 -6.51 -18.88
CA LYS A 157 -8.07 -5.26 -19.61
C LYS A 157 -6.91 -4.80 -20.49
N ILE A 158 -5.67 -4.94 -20.04
CA ILE A 158 -4.48 -4.58 -20.81
C ILE A 158 -4.35 -5.49 -22.04
N ARG A 159 -4.57 -6.80 -21.89
CA ARG A 159 -4.58 -7.75 -23.02
C ARG A 159 -5.64 -7.44 -24.07
N LYS A 160 -6.81 -6.97 -23.66
CA LYS A 160 -7.89 -6.61 -24.59
C LYS A 160 -7.59 -5.32 -25.40
N LEU A 161 -6.63 -4.51 -24.94
CA LEU A 161 -6.27 -3.22 -25.54
C LEU A 161 -4.99 -3.27 -26.39
N GLY A 162 -4.29 -4.40 -26.40
CA GLY A 162 -3.17 -4.69 -27.30
C GLY A 162 -3.63 -5.53 -28.47
#